data_AF-A0AAD1MAL8-F1
#
_entry.id   AF-A0AAD1MAL8-F1
#
_cell.length_a   1.000
_cell.length_b   1.000
_cell.length_c   1.000
_cell.angle_alpha   90.00
_cell.angle_beta   90.00
_cell.angle_gamma   90.00
#
_symmetry.space_group_name_H-M   'P 1'
#
loop_
_entity.id
_entity.type
_entity.pdbx_description
1 polymer ?
#
loop_
_entity_poly.entity_id
_entity_poly.type
_entity_poly.pdbx_seq_one_letter_code
_entity_poly.pdbx_strand_id
1 'polypeptide(L)'
;MIQGISGVATRDPHEFLAEQAQAVAARWSKQCDDLRASATAWGKGVLTVGTVIIGGFGLSSVTGIFPIDGHLAWLYASLALASILMMAVAAIWLSRRLSRASRTIVMSADLEVMRARRDKNDESALPHVKHLDDNSFTEAELETIAAVYDVFAELNRPNSLPLEQKYTLKDYLQIALDIERKAESADPDIQAVGQRRLPRAAQIRAEVYATQAKAMAHVIRMRVNEATSGGGTIAAMLLFVASLVTVVMFASFASDTRSTHNNSIEHVRQCAEAAKAYREAQDPRLLNLPESCLKPTRLLALP
;
A
#
# COMPACT_ATOMS: atom_id res chain seq x y z
N MET A 1 -38.19 -30.18 -28.49
CA MET A 1 -37.30 -30.23 -27.30
C MET A 1 -37.08 -28.79 -26.84
N ILE A 2 -38.05 -28.24 -26.10
CA ILE A 2 -37.97 -26.94 -25.44
C ILE A 2 -38.49 -27.20 -24.02
N GLN A 3 -37.61 -27.67 -23.14
CA GLN A 3 -37.87 -27.75 -21.71
C GLN A 3 -36.98 -26.70 -21.07
N GLY A 4 -37.57 -25.60 -20.60
CA GLY A 4 -36.78 -24.53 -19.96
C GLY A 4 -37.50 -23.24 -19.56
N ILE A 5 -38.82 -23.09 -19.74
CA ILE A 5 -39.52 -21.81 -19.42
C ILE A 5 -40.67 -21.99 -18.40
N SER A 6 -40.92 -23.19 -17.88
CA SER A 6 -42.04 -23.42 -16.95
C SER A 6 -41.77 -23.01 -15.49
N GLY A 7 -40.55 -22.58 -15.13
CA GLY A 7 -40.19 -22.19 -13.76
C GLY A 7 -40.23 -20.70 -13.43
N VAL A 8 -40.42 -19.83 -14.43
CA VAL A 8 -40.34 -18.36 -14.24
C VAL A 8 -41.72 -17.71 -14.04
N ALA A 9 -42.80 -18.41 -14.38
CA ALA A 9 -44.15 -17.84 -14.44
C ALA A 9 -44.86 -17.66 -13.09
N THR A 10 -44.28 -18.09 -11.96
CA THR A 10 -44.92 -18.03 -10.63
C THR A 10 -44.16 -17.20 -9.60
N ARG A 11 -43.03 -16.60 -9.96
CA ARG A 11 -42.19 -15.83 -9.02
C ARG A 11 -42.56 -14.35 -9.05
N ASP A 12 -42.66 -13.73 -7.88
CA ASP A 12 -42.91 -12.28 -7.79
C ASP A 12 -41.80 -11.54 -8.56
N PRO A 13 -42.15 -10.66 -9.53
CA PRO A 13 -41.17 -9.91 -10.30
C PRO A 13 -40.21 -9.10 -9.42
N HIS A 14 -40.64 -8.65 -8.25
CA HIS A 14 -39.78 -7.92 -7.31
C HIS A 14 -38.72 -8.82 -6.66
N GLU A 15 -39.06 -10.08 -6.35
CA GLU A 15 -38.09 -11.04 -5.81
C GLU A 15 -37.02 -11.41 -6.84
N PHE A 16 -37.42 -11.62 -8.09
CA PHE A 16 -36.48 -11.90 -9.17
C PHE A 16 -35.52 -10.73 -9.42
N LEU A 17 -36.02 -9.49 -9.39
CA LEU A 17 -35.18 -8.30 -9.53
C LEU A 17 -34.26 -8.09 -8.32
N ALA A 18 -34.72 -8.40 -7.10
CA ALA A 18 -33.89 -8.38 -5.91
C ALA A 18 -32.74 -9.39 -6.01
N GLU A 19 -33.00 -10.61 -6.47
CA GLU A 19 -31.98 -11.64 -6.69
C GLU A 19 -30.94 -11.20 -7.73
N GLN A 20 -31.39 -10.60 -8.85
CA GLN A 20 -30.47 -10.04 -9.84
C GLN A 20 -29.60 -8.92 -9.26
N ALA A 21 -30.19 -8.00 -8.51
CA ALA A 21 -29.45 -6.91 -7.88
C ALA A 21 -28.42 -7.44 -6.86
N GLN A 22 -28.77 -8.49 -6.09
CA GLN A 22 -27.83 -9.17 -5.20
C GLN A 22 -26.70 -9.86 -5.97
N ALA A 23 -26.99 -10.51 -7.11
CA ALA A 23 -25.96 -11.11 -7.97
C ALA A 23 -25.00 -10.04 -8.54
N VAL A 24 -25.53 -8.87 -8.93
CA VAL A 24 -24.73 -7.72 -9.37
C VAL A 24 -23.88 -7.20 -8.21
N ALA A 25 -24.45 -7.05 -7.01
CA ALA A 25 -23.71 -6.64 -5.81
C ALA A 25 -22.57 -7.61 -5.50
N ALA A 26 -22.82 -8.93 -5.56
CA ALA A 26 -21.84 -9.98 -5.33
C ALA A 26 -20.71 -9.95 -6.37
N ARG A 27 -21.03 -9.63 -7.63
CA ARG A 27 -20.02 -9.44 -8.68
C ARG A 27 -19.10 -8.26 -8.37
N TRP A 28 -19.66 -7.13 -7.96
CA TRP A 28 -18.87 -5.95 -7.60
C TRP A 28 -18.08 -6.15 -6.30
N SER A 29 -18.62 -6.84 -5.31
CA SER A 29 -17.89 -7.17 -4.08
C SER A 29 -16.71 -8.09 -4.37
N LYS A 30 -16.91 -9.12 -5.21
CA LYS A 30 -15.81 -9.97 -5.68
C LYS A 30 -14.74 -9.17 -6.42
N GLN A 31 -15.14 -8.25 -7.30
CA GLN A 31 -14.20 -7.36 -7.98
C GLN A 31 -13.42 -6.47 -6.99
N CYS A 32 -14.06 -5.99 -5.93
CA CYS A 32 -13.38 -5.26 -4.86
C CYS A 32 -12.31 -6.13 -4.18
N ASP A 33 -12.65 -7.38 -3.88
CA ASP A 33 -11.73 -8.31 -3.22
C ASP A 33 -10.57 -8.73 -4.12
N ASP A 34 -10.83 -8.96 -5.42
CA ASP A 34 -9.78 -9.22 -6.42
C ASP A 34 -8.81 -8.02 -6.55
N LEU A 35 -9.35 -6.79 -6.54
CA LEU A 35 -8.52 -5.56 -6.54
C LEU A 35 -7.67 -5.45 -5.27
N ARG A 36 -8.23 -5.73 -4.09
CA ARG A 36 -7.47 -5.75 -2.83
C ARG A 36 -6.41 -6.84 -2.81
N ALA A 37 -6.73 -8.02 -3.33
CA ALA A 37 -5.80 -9.12 -3.46
C ALA A 37 -4.63 -8.74 -4.38
N SER A 38 -4.91 -8.05 -5.49
CA SER A 38 -3.88 -7.53 -6.39
C SER A 38 -2.96 -6.52 -5.70
N ALA A 39 -3.50 -5.58 -4.91
CA ALA A 39 -2.69 -4.63 -4.15
C ALA A 39 -1.84 -5.32 -3.07
N THR A 40 -2.39 -6.33 -2.41
CA THR A 40 -1.66 -7.15 -1.42
C THR A 40 -0.54 -7.95 -2.10
N ALA A 41 -0.81 -8.52 -3.27
CA ALA A 41 0.19 -9.23 -4.07
C ALA A 41 1.32 -8.30 -4.52
N TRP A 42 0.99 -7.09 -4.97
CA TRP A 42 1.98 -6.05 -5.29
C TRP A 42 2.84 -5.69 -4.08
N GLY A 43 2.23 -5.47 -2.91
CA GLY A 43 2.95 -5.19 -1.67
C GLY A 43 3.91 -6.33 -1.28
N LYS A 44 3.46 -7.58 -1.41
CA LYS A 44 4.32 -8.76 -1.20
C LYS A 44 5.44 -8.84 -2.24
N GLY A 45 5.16 -8.59 -3.52
CA GLY A 45 6.16 -8.61 -4.59
C GLY A 45 7.29 -7.62 -4.34
N VAL A 46 6.96 -6.37 -4.00
CA VAL A 46 7.95 -5.34 -3.66
C VAL A 46 8.77 -5.73 -2.43
N LEU A 47 8.12 -6.25 -1.37
CA LEU A 47 8.82 -6.72 -0.17
C LEU A 47 9.77 -7.88 -0.47
N THR A 48 9.35 -8.85 -1.29
CA THR A 48 10.19 -9.99 -1.69
C THR A 48 11.40 -9.52 -2.49
N VAL A 49 11.22 -8.63 -3.46
CA VAL A 49 12.33 -8.05 -4.24
C VAL A 49 13.29 -7.30 -3.31
N GLY A 50 12.80 -6.44 -2.43
CA GLY A 50 13.63 -5.74 -1.46
C GLY A 50 14.42 -6.69 -0.55
N THR A 51 13.76 -7.74 -0.05
CA THR A 51 14.38 -8.74 0.85
C THR A 51 15.42 -9.58 0.12
N VAL A 52 15.16 -9.99 -1.13
CA VAL A 52 16.13 -10.74 -1.95
C VAL A 52 17.36 -9.88 -2.24
N ILE A 53 17.18 -8.61 -2.55
CA ILE A 53 18.31 -7.70 -2.78
C ILE A 53 19.13 -7.53 -1.49
N ILE A 54 18.48 -7.22 -0.36
CA ILE A 54 19.17 -7.07 0.93
C ILE A 54 19.86 -8.38 1.35
N GLY A 55 19.22 -9.54 1.12
CA GLY A 55 19.78 -10.86 1.42
C GLY A 55 20.97 -11.22 0.53
N GLY A 56 20.92 -10.86 -0.76
CA GLY A 56 22.01 -11.10 -1.72
C GLY A 56 23.23 -10.22 -1.52
N PHE A 57 23.04 -8.95 -1.12
CA PHE A 57 24.15 -8.04 -0.81
C PHE A 57 24.66 -8.19 0.64
N GLY A 58 23.94 -8.90 1.50
CA GLY A 58 24.36 -9.27 2.85
C GLY A 58 24.34 -8.11 3.85
N LEU A 59 23.65 -8.30 4.98
CA LEU A 59 23.75 -7.43 6.16
C LEU A 59 25.21 -7.27 6.65
N SER A 60 26.07 -8.26 6.38
CA SER A 60 27.51 -8.24 6.66
C SER A 60 28.28 -7.16 5.89
N SER A 61 27.79 -6.76 4.71
CA SER A 61 28.42 -5.71 3.90
C SER A 61 28.08 -4.32 4.43
N VAL A 62 26.89 -4.18 5.05
CA VAL A 62 26.44 -2.94 5.71
C VAL A 62 27.16 -2.74 7.05
N THR A 63 27.38 -3.80 7.84
CA THR A 63 28.27 -3.73 9.02
C THR A 63 29.73 -3.47 8.62
N GLY A 64 30.08 -3.75 7.35
CA GLY A 64 31.35 -3.41 6.72
C GLY A 64 31.54 -1.94 6.33
N ILE A 65 30.56 -1.06 6.53
CA ILE A 65 30.69 0.38 6.29
C ILE A 65 31.41 1.09 7.46
N PHE A 66 31.51 0.43 8.61
CA PHE A 66 32.13 0.98 9.83
C PHE A 66 33.25 0.04 10.35
N PRO A 67 34.46 0.51 10.71
CA PRO A 67 35.04 1.83 10.51
C PRO A 67 35.80 1.93 9.16
N ILE A 68 35.68 3.07 8.48
CA ILE A 68 36.59 3.51 7.42
C ILE A 68 37.55 4.49 8.10
N ASP A 69 38.85 4.29 8.00
CA ASP A 69 39.83 5.22 8.57
C ASP A 69 40.14 6.33 7.56
N GLY A 70 40.05 7.61 7.99
CA GLY A 70 40.35 8.77 7.14
C GLY A 70 39.54 10.04 7.45
N HIS A 71 40.05 11.19 7.04
CA HIS A 71 39.45 12.52 7.28
C HIS A 71 38.07 12.73 6.61
N LEU A 72 37.73 11.91 5.59
CA LEU A 72 36.44 11.91 4.90
C LEU A 72 35.51 10.76 5.33
N ALA A 73 35.97 9.86 6.21
CA ALA A 73 35.20 8.68 6.61
C ALA A 73 33.84 9.04 7.25
N TRP A 74 33.81 10.11 8.05
CA TRP A 74 32.57 10.61 8.67
C TRP A 74 31.56 11.09 7.62
N LEU A 75 32.02 11.67 6.51
CA LEU A 75 31.17 12.14 5.43
C LEU A 75 30.53 10.96 4.69
N TYR A 76 31.31 9.94 4.35
CA TYR A 76 30.79 8.71 3.74
C TYR A 76 29.84 7.93 4.65
N ALA A 77 30.18 7.82 5.93
CA ALA A 77 29.30 7.22 6.94
C ALA A 77 27.97 7.97 7.08
N SER A 78 28.01 9.31 7.10
CA SER A 78 26.80 10.13 7.18
C SER A 78 25.92 10.00 5.94
N LEU A 79 26.52 9.89 4.75
CA LEU A 79 25.79 9.73 3.49
C LEU A 79 25.16 8.34 3.38
N ALA A 80 25.84 7.29 3.83
CA ALA A 80 25.30 5.93 3.90
C ALA A 80 24.14 5.84 4.92
N LEU A 81 24.24 6.53 6.04
CA LEU A 81 23.16 6.58 7.03
C LEU A 81 21.96 7.37 6.50
N ALA A 82 22.20 8.48 5.81
CA ALA A 82 21.16 9.26 5.15
C ALA A 82 20.42 8.45 4.07
N SER A 83 21.12 7.65 3.26
CA SER A 83 20.49 6.81 2.24
C SER A 83 19.65 5.68 2.84
N ILE A 84 20.12 5.03 3.92
CA ILE A 84 19.32 4.04 4.66
C ILE A 84 18.05 4.70 5.23
N LEU A 85 18.17 5.90 5.79
CA LEU A 85 17.04 6.62 6.36
C LEU A 85 16.02 7.01 5.27
N MET A 86 16.51 7.44 4.10
CA MET A 86 15.67 7.71 2.92
C MET A 86 14.96 6.47 2.41
N MET A 87 15.61 5.30 2.38
CA MET A 87 14.96 4.02 2.06
C MET A 87 13.84 3.70 3.06
N ALA A 88 14.08 3.90 4.37
CA ALA A 88 13.09 3.65 5.39
C ALA A 88 11.86 4.58 5.23
N VAL A 89 12.08 5.86 4.98
CA VAL A 89 10.99 6.83 4.72
C VAL A 89 10.19 6.42 3.49
N ALA A 90 10.84 6.06 2.38
CA ALA A 90 10.15 5.62 1.16
C ALA A 90 9.36 4.33 1.38
N ALA A 91 9.91 3.36 2.12
CA ALA A 91 9.23 2.11 2.45
C ALA A 91 8.00 2.35 3.34
N ILE A 92 8.12 3.19 4.38
CA ILE A 92 6.99 3.56 5.26
C ILE A 92 5.90 4.27 4.44
N TRP A 93 6.30 5.20 3.57
CA TRP A 93 5.37 5.95 2.73
C TRP A 93 4.61 5.02 1.76
N LEU A 94 5.32 4.11 1.09
CA LEU A 94 4.72 3.13 0.17
C LEU A 94 3.81 2.15 0.92
N SER A 95 4.23 1.68 2.10
CA SER A 95 3.44 0.79 2.95
C SER A 95 2.13 1.45 3.39
N ARG A 96 2.16 2.72 3.77
CA ARG A 96 0.95 3.49 4.11
C ARG A 96 -0.01 3.58 2.92
N ARG A 97 0.51 3.85 1.71
CA ARG A 97 -0.32 3.88 0.49
C ARG A 97 -0.95 2.53 0.16
N LEU A 98 -0.18 1.45 0.21
CA LEU A 98 -0.68 0.10 -0.04
C LEU A 98 -1.70 -0.35 1.01
N SER A 99 -1.46 -0.02 2.29
CA SER A 99 -2.42 -0.25 3.38
C SER A 99 -3.73 0.48 3.14
N ARG A 100 -3.70 1.72 2.66
CA ARG A 100 -4.92 2.47 2.32
C ARG A 100 -5.72 1.81 1.19
N ALA A 101 -5.04 1.21 0.21
CA ALA A 101 -5.69 0.52 -0.91
C ALA A 101 -6.29 -0.84 -0.52
N SER A 102 -5.74 -1.54 0.46
CA SER A 102 -6.23 -2.87 0.89
C SER A 102 -7.34 -2.82 1.94
N ARG A 103 -7.61 -1.66 2.54
CA ARG A 103 -8.63 -1.52 3.60
C ARG A 103 -10.05 -1.81 3.15
N THR A 104 -10.87 -2.28 4.10
CA THR A 104 -12.31 -2.36 3.95
C THR A 104 -12.91 -0.96 3.96
N ILE A 105 -13.93 -0.73 3.11
CA ILE A 105 -14.56 0.58 2.98
C ILE A 105 -16.03 0.43 3.37
N VAL A 106 -16.51 1.33 4.21
CA VAL A 106 -17.92 1.38 4.61
C VAL A 106 -18.62 2.45 3.78
N MET A 107 -19.55 2.02 2.94
CA MET A 107 -20.38 2.91 2.11
C MET A 107 -21.66 3.31 2.86
N SER A 108 -22.20 4.48 2.51
CA SER A 108 -23.49 4.97 2.96
C SER A 108 -24.29 5.44 1.74
N ALA A 109 -25.62 5.27 1.76
CA ALA A 109 -26.48 5.84 0.71
C ALA A 109 -26.51 7.38 0.77
N ASP A 110 -26.15 7.93 1.92
CA ASP A 110 -26.05 9.37 2.16
C ASP A 110 -24.60 9.86 1.98
N LEU A 111 -24.39 10.68 0.96
CA LEU A 111 -23.11 11.32 0.63
C LEU A 111 -22.67 12.34 1.67
N GLU A 112 -23.61 13.03 2.33
CA GLU A 112 -23.32 14.01 3.37
C GLU A 112 -22.76 13.32 4.61
N VAL A 113 -23.25 12.13 4.94
CA VAL A 113 -22.70 11.31 6.03
C VAL A 113 -21.25 10.92 5.74
N MET A 114 -20.92 10.61 4.47
CA MET A 114 -19.55 10.29 4.08
C MET A 114 -18.63 11.53 4.11
N ARG A 115 -19.14 12.70 3.71
CA ARG A 115 -18.44 14.00 3.84
C ARG A 115 -18.20 14.38 5.30
N ALA A 116 -19.23 14.33 6.14
CA ALA A 116 -19.12 14.66 7.56
C ALA A 116 -18.12 13.75 8.30
N ARG A 117 -18.02 12.46 7.92
CA ARG A 117 -16.97 11.56 8.46
C ARG A 117 -15.57 11.99 8.05
N ARG A 118 -15.40 12.51 6.83
CA ARG A 118 -14.12 13.09 6.41
C ARG A 118 -13.80 14.36 7.20
N ASP A 119 -14.75 15.28 7.32
CA ASP A 119 -14.51 16.59 7.95
C ASP A 119 -14.15 16.44 9.44
N LYS A 120 -14.82 15.52 10.17
CA LYS A 120 -14.47 15.18 11.56
C LYS A 120 -13.06 14.62 11.72
N ASN A 121 -12.57 13.88 10.74
CA ASN A 121 -11.21 13.36 10.74
C ASN A 121 -10.17 14.46 10.44
N ASP A 122 -10.57 15.53 9.75
CA ASP A 122 -9.70 16.68 9.47
C ASP A 122 -9.59 17.59 10.71
N GLU A 123 -10.70 17.77 11.44
CA GLU A 123 -10.78 18.66 12.62
C GLU A 123 -10.10 18.07 13.88
N SER A 124 -10.00 16.74 13.97
CA SER A 124 -9.32 16.04 15.07
C SER A 124 -7.79 15.90 14.89
N ALA A 125 -7.22 16.53 13.86
CA ALA A 125 -5.80 16.48 13.54
C ALA A 125 -4.94 17.34 14.51
N LEU A 126 -4.81 16.91 15.77
CA LEU A 126 -3.61 17.21 16.55
C LEU A 126 -2.39 16.51 15.88
N PRO A 127 -1.22 17.18 15.77
CA PRO A 127 -0.16 16.81 14.82
C PRO A 127 0.58 15.48 15.08
N HIS A 128 0.21 14.68 16.08
CA HIS A 128 1.05 13.56 16.54
C HIS A 128 0.36 12.20 16.66
N VAL A 129 -0.96 12.10 16.48
CA VAL A 129 -1.65 10.80 16.48
C VAL A 129 -2.76 10.83 15.44
N LYS A 130 -2.41 10.63 14.17
CA LYS A 130 -3.40 10.24 13.16
C LYS A 130 -3.90 8.86 13.56
N HIS A 131 -5.10 8.82 14.15
CA HIS A 131 -5.77 7.58 14.47
C HIS A 131 -5.77 6.67 13.24
N LEU A 132 -5.54 5.38 13.49
CA LEU A 132 -5.54 4.30 12.50
C LEU A 132 -6.90 4.12 11.78
N ASP A 133 -7.84 5.07 11.90
CA ASP A 133 -9.25 5.04 11.46
C ASP A 133 -9.52 5.88 10.19
N ASP A 134 -8.58 5.89 9.24
CA ASP A 134 -8.72 6.56 7.92
C ASP A 134 -9.71 5.82 6.98
N ASN A 135 -10.95 5.60 7.42
CA ASN A 135 -12.09 5.23 6.56
C ASN A 135 -12.68 6.44 5.82
N SER A 136 -12.07 7.63 5.95
CA SER A 136 -12.49 8.84 5.25
C SER A 136 -12.13 8.80 3.77
N PHE A 137 -13.05 9.29 2.95
CA PHE A 137 -12.85 9.45 1.51
C PHE A 137 -12.10 10.74 1.19
N THR A 138 -11.31 10.75 0.13
CA THR A 138 -10.80 12.00 -0.45
C THR A 138 -11.92 12.73 -1.22
N GLU A 139 -11.73 14.01 -1.53
CA GLU A 139 -12.70 14.76 -2.38
C GLU A 139 -12.91 14.05 -3.73
N ALA A 140 -11.83 13.65 -4.40
CA ALA A 140 -11.91 12.95 -5.68
C ALA A 140 -12.64 11.58 -5.58
N GLU A 141 -12.48 10.88 -4.45
CA GLU A 141 -13.23 9.65 -4.18
C GLU A 141 -14.73 9.94 -3.98
N LEU A 142 -15.07 11.02 -3.25
CA LEU A 142 -16.45 11.45 -3.04
C LEU A 142 -17.11 11.91 -4.34
N GLU A 143 -16.41 12.64 -5.19
CA GLU A 143 -16.89 13.01 -6.53
C GLU A 143 -17.18 11.78 -7.38
N THR A 144 -16.32 10.76 -7.32
CA THR A 144 -16.53 9.50 -8.05
C THR A 144 -17.75 8.74 -7.51
N ILE A 145 -17.92 8.70 -6.19
CA ILE A 145 -19.12 8.11 -5.56
C ILE A 145 -20.37 8.88 -5.98
N ALA A 146 -20.33 10.21 -5.94
CA ALA A 146 -21.41 11.09 -6.38
C ALA A 146 -21.80 10.84 -7.82
N ALA A 147 -20.83 10.72 -8.74
CA ALA A 147 -21.10 10.41 -10.14
C ALA A 147 -21.83 9.07 -10.31
N VAL A 148 -21.45 8.02 -9.57
CA VAL A 148 -22.14 6.72 -9.62
C VAL A 148 -23.56 6.82 -9.06
N TYR A 149 -23.75 7.57 -7.96
CA TYR A 149 -25.04 7.73 -7.32
C TYR A 149 -25.98 8.60 -8.13
N ASP A 150 -25.48 9.69 -8.74
CA ASP A 150 -26.26 10.60 -9.56
C ASP A 150 -26.79 9.88 -10.82
N VAL A 151 -25.98 9.03 -11.47
CA VAL A 151 -26.45 8.19 -12.60
C VAL A 151 -27.57 7.25 -12.17
N PHE A 152 -27.43 6.59 -11.02
CA PHE A 152 -28.46 5.70 -10.51
C PHE A 152 -29.74 6.46 -10.14
N ALA A 153 -29.59 7.61 -9.49
CA ALA A 153 -30.71 8.43 -9.06
C ALA A 153 -31.49 8.97 -10.26
N GLU A 154 -30.81 9.43 -11.31
CA GLU A 154 -31.46 9.92 -12.52
C GLU A 154 -32.26 8.81 -13.25
N LEU A 155 -31.72 7.59 -13.31
CA LEU A 155 -32.42 6.45 -13.91
C LEU A 155 -33.66 6.00 -13.13
N ASN A 156 -33.68 6.22 -11.82
CA ASN A 156 -34.79 5.83 -10.93
C ASN A 156 -35.66 7.02 -10.51
N ARG A 157 -35.46 8.19 -11.14
CA ARG A 157 -36.16 9.41 -10.80
C ARG A 157 -37.67 9.25 -11.06
N PRO A 158 -38.52 9.50 -10.06
CA PRO A 158 -39.96 9.58 -10.27
C PRO A 158 -40.32 10.67 -11.28
N ASN A 159 -41.14 10.34 -12.29
CA ASN A 159 -41.66 11.31 -13.27
C ASN A 159 -42.48 12.45 -12.63
N SER A 160 -42.92 12.28 -11.38
CA SER A 160 -43.68 13.27 -10.63
C SER A 160 -42.81 14.35 -9.97
N LEU A 161 -41.48 14.19 -9.93
CA LEU A 161 -40.58 15.18 -9.33
C LEU A 161 -40.23 16.27 -10.35
N PRO A 162 -40.35 17.56 -9.98
CA PRO A 162 -39.92 18.67 -10.84
C PRO A 162 -38.44 18.50 -11.21
N LEU A 163 -38.06 18.75 -12.47
CA LEU A 163 -36.69 18.56 -12.98
C LEU A 163 -35.61 19.25 -12.14
N GLU A 164 -35.96 20.38 -11.50
CA GLU A 164 -35.05 21.17 -10.67
C GLU A 164 -34.75 20.55 -9.30
N GLN A 165 -35.59 19.62 -8.82
CA GLN A 165 -35.38 18.98 -7.52
C GLN A 165 -34.36 17.84 -7.66
N LYS A 166 -33.27 17.88 -6.89
CA LYS A 166 -32.28 16.80 -6.89
C LYS A 166 -32.88 15.55 -6.24
N TYR A 167 -32.82 14.42 -6.96
CA TYR A 167 -33.15 13.10 -6.42
C TYR A 167 -31.86 12.36 -6.07
N THR A 168 -31.79 11.77 -4.87
CA THR A 168 -30.57 11.12 -4.39
C THR A 168 -30.79 9.64 -4.09
N LEU A 169 -29.69 8.88 -3.97
CA LEU A 169 -29.74 7.48 -3.55
C LEU A 169 -30.37 7.31 -2.17
N LYS A 170 -30.20 8.29 -1.27
CA LYS A 170 -30.84 8.35 0.04
C LYS A 170 -32.37 8.45 -0.08
N ASP A 171 -32.86 9.31 -0.96
CA ASP A 171 -34.30 9.47 -1.20
C ASP A 171 -34.91 8.18 -1.77
N TYR A 172 -34.17 7.48 -2.64
CA TYR A 172 -34.57 6.15 -3.12
C TYR A 172 -34.63 5.11 -1.98
N LEU A 173 -33.62 5.09 -1.10
CA LEU A 173 -33.61 4.20 0.06
C LEU A 173 -34.76 4.51 1.04
N GLN A 174 -35.13 5.77 1.22
CA GLN A 174 -36.24 6.18 2.08
C GLN A 174 -37.57 5.55 1.66
N ILE A 175 -37.78 5.30 0.37
CA ILE A 175 -38.98 4.61 -0.12
C ILE A 175 -39.10 3.20 0.48
N ALA A 176 -37.99 2.45 0.55
CA ALA A 176 -37.99 1.13 1.17
C ALA A 176 -38.30 1.20 2.67
N LEU A 177 -37.67 2.15 3.37
CA LEU A 177 -37.88 2.35 4.81
C LEU A 177 -39.32 2.74 5.14
N ASP A 178 -39.96 3.56 4.30
CA ASP A 178 -41.35 3.96 4.47
C ASP A 178 -42.32 2.80 4.19
N ILE A 179 -42.01 1.92 3.23
CA ILE A 179 -42.79 0.71 2.99
C ILE A 179 -42.72 -0.22 4.20
N GLU A 180 -41.53 -0.44 4.75
CA GLU A 180 -41.33 -1.29 5.92
C GLU A 180 -42.02 -0.71 7.17
N ARG A 181 -41.89 0.60 7.40
CA ARG A 181 -42.61 1.29 8.49
C ARG A 181 -44.12 1.09 8.37
N LYS A 182 -44.67 1.12 7.14
CA LYS A 182 -46.08 0.84 6.90
C LYS A 182 -46.44 -0.63 7.14
N ALA A 183 -45.54 -1.56 6.83
CA ALA A 183 -45.76 -2.99 7.08
C ALA A 183 -45.78 -3.33 8.59
N GLU A 184 -45.19 -2.48 9.42
CA GLU A 184 -45.16 -2.57 10.88
C GLU A 184 -46.22 -1.68 11.57
N SER A 185 -47.11 -1.04 10.82
CA SER A 185 -48.08 -0.12 11.42
C SER A 185 -49.13 -0.86 12.26
N ALA A 186 -49.60 -0.21 13.34
CA ALA A 186 -50.68 -0.72 14.18
C ALA A 186 -52.07 -0.67 13.49
N ASP A 187 -52.21 0.14 12.44
CA ASP A 187 -53.44 0.21 11.63
C ASP A 187 -53.47 -0.98 10.64
N PRO A 188 -54.48 -1.86 10.68
CA PRO A 188 -54.54 -3.07 9.87
C PRO A 188 -54.63 -2.78 8.36
N ASP A 189 -55.26 -1.68 7.95
CA ASP A 189 -55.38 -1.34 6.53
C ASP A 189 -54.04 -0.86 5.96
N ILE A 190 -53.33 -0.03 6.73
CA ILE A 190 -51.98 0.42 6.38
C ILE A 190 -50.99 -0.75 6.42
N GLN A 191 -51.13 -1.63 7.40
CA GLN A 191 -50.29 -2.82 7.56
C GLN A 191 -50.43 -3.76 6.36
N ALA A 192 -51.67 -4.03 5.92
CA ALA A 192 -51.93 -4.87 4.77
C ALA A 192 -51.31 -4.30 3.47
N VAL A 193 -51.36 -2.98 3.28
CA VAL A 193 -50.71 -2.32 2.14
C VAL A 193 -49.20 -2.40 2.23
N GLY A 194 -48.63 -2.20 3.42
CA GLY A 194 -47.19 -2.33 3.67
C GLY A 194 -46.69 -3.74 3.40
N GLN A 195 -47.36 -4.76 3.93
CA GLN A 195 -47.00 -6.16 3.73
C GLN A 195 -47.01 -6.57 2.25
N ARG A 196 -48.01 -6.11 1.48
CA ARG A 196 -48.07 -6.34 0.02
C ARG A 196 -46.90 -5.72 -0.74
N ARG A 197 -46.26 -4.68 -0.19
CA ARG A 197 -45.16 -3.94 -0.83
C ARG A 197 -43.78 -4.32 -0.30
N LEU A 198 -43.68 -5.20 0.70
CA LEU A 198 -42.40 -5.67 1.24
C LEU A 198 -41.43 -6.21 0.17
N PRO A 199 -41.86 -6.98 -0.86
CA PRO A 199 -40.97 -7.42 -1.93
C PRO A 199 -40.31 -6.25 -2.67
N ARG A 200 -41.03 -5.14 -2.86
CA ARG A 200 -40.49 -3.93 -3.48
C ARG A 200 -39.46 -3.24 -2.58
N ALA A 201 -39.67 -3.21 -1.26
CA ALA A 201 -38.68 -2.67 -0.32
C ALA A 201 -37.38 -3.50 -0.35
N ALA A 202 -37.50 -4.83 -0.40
CA ALA A 202 -36.35 -5.72 -0.53
C ALA A 202 -35.59 -5.49 -1.84
N GLN A 203 -36.32 -5.31 -2.95
CA GLN A 203 -35.73 -4.96 -4.24
C GLN A 203 -34.95 -3.63 -4.18
N ILE A 204 -35.56 -2.57 -3.66
CA ILE A 204 -34.92 -1.25 -3.53
C ILE A 204 -33.62 -1.37 -2.72
N ARG A 205 -33.64 -2.09 -1.60
CA ARG A 205 -32.43 -2.33 -0.80
C ARG A 205 -31.35 -3.03 -1.60
N ALA A 206 -31.70 -4.09 -2.34
CA ALA A 206 -30.74 -4.81 -3.17
C ALA A 206 -30.10 -3.91 -4.23
N GLU A 207 -30.88 -3.04 -4.88
CA GLU A 207 -30.39 -2.07 -5.87
C GLU A 207 -29.48 -1.00 -5.25
N VAL A 208 -29.82 -0.50 -4.05
CA VAL A 208 -28.98 0.43 -3.29
C VAL A 208 -27.65 -0.23 -2.92
N TYR A 209 -27.67 -1.46 -2.41
CA TYR A 209 -26.45 -2.21 -2.09
C TYR A 209 -25.59 -2.48 -3.33
N ALA A 210 -26.20 -2.84 -4.46
CA ALA A 210 -25.48 -3.03 -5.72
C ALA A 210 -24.79 -1.73 -6.18
N THR A 211 -25.47 -0.59 -6.04
CA THR A 211 -24.95 0.73 -6.40
C THR A 211 -23.80 1.14 -5.49
N GLN A 212 -23.93 0.91 -4.18
CA GLN A 212 -22.85 1.11 -3.21
C GLN A 212 -21.63 0.23 -3.52
N ALA A 213 -21.84 -1.05 -3.83
CA ALA A 213 -20.76 -1.98 -4.19
C ALA A 213 -20.04 -1.55 -5.48
N LYS A 214 -20.79 -1.05 -6.47
CA LYS A 214 -20.22 -0.49 -7.71
C LYS A 214 -19.36 0.75 -7.40
N ALA A 215 -19.88 1.71 -6.64
CA ALA A 215 -19.12 2.91 -6.25
C ALA A 215 -17.84 2.55 -5.47
N MET A 216 -17.94 1.58 -4.57
CA MET A 216 -16.82 1.04 -3.82
C MET A 216 -15.74 0.42 -4.72
N ALA A 217 -16.13 -0.34 -5.74
CA ALA A 217 -15.18 -0.90 -6.71
C ALA A 217 -14.39 0.19 -7.45
N HIS A 218 -15.06 1.30 -7.83
CA HIS A 218 -14.39 2.44 -8.44
C HIS A 218 -13.39 3.11 -7.51
N VAL A 219 -13.77 3.35 -6.24
CA VAL A 219 -12.87 3.93 -5.23
C VAL A 219 -11.66 3.04 -4.97
N ILE A 220 -11.87 1.73 -4.81
CA ILE A 220 -10.76 0.78 -4.61
C ILE A 220 -9.84 0.80 -5.83
N ARG A 221 -10.38 0.80 -7.05
CA ARG A 221 -9.57 0.89 -8.26
C ARG A 221 -8.73 2.16 -8.31
N MET A 222 -9.30 3.31 -7.92
CA MET A 222 -8.54 4.57 -7.82
C MET A 222 -7.39 4.43 -6.82
N ARG A 223 -7.65 3.92 -5.61
CA ARG A 223 -6.63 3.71 -4.57
C ARG A 223 -5.54 2.74 -5.03
N VAL A 224 -5.90 1.64 -5.69
CA VAL A 224 -4.94 0.65 -6.20
C VAL A 224 -4.07 1.26 -7.29
N ASN A 225 -4.65 2.00 -8.24
CA ASN A 225 -3.88 2.71 -9.27
C ASN A 225 -2.93 3.73 -8.64
N GLU A 226 -3.41 4.53 -7.68
CA GLU A 226 -2.58 5.52 -7.01
C GLU A 226 -1.44 4.89 -6.18
N ALA A 227 -1.69 3.72 -5.59
CA ALA A 227 -0.71 2.99 -4.80
C ALA A 227 0.31 2.23 -5.65
N THR A 228 -0.04 1.81 -6.87
CA THR A 228 0.84 1.01 -7.75
C THR A 228 1.54 1.82 -8.82
N SER A 229 0.83 2.74 -9.48
CA SER A 229 1.32 3.52 -10.63
C SER A 229 1.21 5.03 -10.44
N GLY A 230 0.80 5.49 -9.26
CA GLY A 230 0.78 6.92 -8.94
C GLY A 230 2.18 7.54 -8.98
N GLY A 231 2.29 8.80 -9.43
CA GLY A 231 3.58 9.49 -9.55
C GLY A 231 4.40 9.49 -8.25
N GLY A 232 3.73 9.63 -7.09
CA GLY A 232 4.39 9.54 -5.78
C GLY A 232 4.94 8.13 -5.48
N THR A 233 4.23 7.07 -5.87
CA THR A 233 4.72 5.68 -5.76
C THR A 233 5.96 5.48 -6.63
N ILE A 234 5.92 5.94 -7.88
CA ILE A 234 7.07 5.84 -8.79
C ILE A 234 8.27 6.59 -8.21
N ALA A 235 8.07 7.81 -7.73
CA ALA A 235 9.14 8.59 -7.09
C ALA A 235 9.71 7.88 -5.84
N ALA A 236 8.86 7.31 -4.99
CA ALA A 236 9.29 6.56 -3.81
C ALA A 236 10.06 5.28 -4.20
N MET A 237 9.63 4.56 -5.23
CA MET A 237 10.34 3.39 -5.76
C MET A 237 11.71 3.79 -6.34
N LEU A 238 11.77 4.86 -7.15
CA LEU A 238 13.02 5.36 -7.71
C LEU A 238 13.98 5.80 -6.61
N LEU A 239 13.49 6.50 -5.60
CA LEU A 239 14.28 6.93 -4.45
C LEU A 239 14.79 5.73 -3.63
N PHE A 240 13.96 4.70 -3.44
CA PHE A 240 14.37 3.46 -2.79
C PHE A 240 15.47 2.75 -3.58
N VAL A 241 15.30 2.57 -4.89
CA VAL A 241 16.30 1.92 -5.76
C VAL A 241 17.60 2.73 -5.82
N ALA A 242 17.52 4.05 -5.99
CA ALA A 242 18.69 4.92 -6.02
C ALA A 242 19.46 4.87 -4.69
N SER A 243 18.75 4.89 -3.56
CA SER A 243 19.37 4.78 -2.24
C SER A 243 20.02 3.40 -2.03
N LEU A 244 19.37 2.34 -2.50
CA LEU A 244 19.91 0.97 -2.44
C LEU A 244 21.20 0.83 -3.26
N VAL A 245 21.21 1.32 -4.51
CA VAL A 245 22.41 1.34 -5.36
C VAL A 245 23.54 2.10 -4.67
N THR A 246 23.22 3.23 -4.04
CA THR A 246 24.18 4.04 -3.29
C THR A 246 24.79 3.25 -2.13
N VAL A 247 23.97 2.57 -1.32
CA VAL A 247 24.43 1.72 -0.21
C VAL A 247 25.31 0.57 -0.72
N VAL A 248 24.94 -0.09 -1.81
CA VAL A 248 25.72 -1.18 -2.41
C VAL A 248 27.08 -0.69 -2.88
N MET A 249 27.13 0.44 -3.61
CA MET A 249 28.39 1.03 -4.05
C MET A 249 29.29 1.41 -2.88
N PHE A 250 28.73 1.97 -1.79
CA PHE A 250 29.50 2.27 -0.59
C PHE A 250 30.02 1.03 0.12
N ALA A 251 29.20 -0.02 0.21
CA ALA A 251 29.63 -1.29 0.79
C ALA A 251 30.78 -1.92 -0.02
N SER A 252 30.72 -1.87 -1.36
CA SER A 252 31.81 -2.33 -2.23
C SER A 252 33.07 -1.49 -2.05
N PHE A 253 32.98 -0.16 -2.03
CA PHE A 253 34.12 0.73 -1.79
C PHE A 253 34.78 0.47 -0.43
N ALA A 254 33.98 0.28 0.63
CA ALA A 254 34.47 -0.05 1.96
C ALA A 254 35.15 -1.43 2.01
N SER A 255 34.63 -2.41 1.26
CA SER A 255 35.27 -3.73 1.17
C SER A 255 36.61 -3.69 0.45
N ASP A 256 36.72 -2.89 -0.61
CA ASP A 256 37.93 -2.79 -1.44
C ASP A 256 39.06 -2.11 -0.64
N THR A 257 38.76 -0.98 0.01
CA THR A 257 39.70 -0.27 0.90
C THR A 257 40.19 -1.13 2.08
N ARG A 258 39.32 -1.94 2.70
CA ARG A 258 39.75 -2.90 3.74
C ARG A 258 40.62 -4.01 3.18
N SER A 259 40.36 -4.50 1.98
CA SER A 259 41.20 -5.54 1.37
C SER A 259 42.62 -5.04 1.17
N THR A 260 42.78 -3.77 0.77
CA THR A 260 44.10 -3.13 0.62
C THR A 260 44.79 -2.99 1.97
N HIS A 261 44.05 -2.57 3.02
CA HIS A 261 44.60 -2.39 4.35
C HIS A 261 44.97 -3.73 5.04
N ASN A 262 44.10 -4.75 4.95
CA ASN A 262 44.37 -6.08 5.51
C ASN A 262 45.53 -6.78 4.79
N ASN A 263 45.64 -6.65 3.46
CA ASN A 263 46.79 -7.17 2.73
C ASN A 263 48.10 -6.49 3.17
N SER A 264 48.07 -5.20 3.49
CA SER A 264 49.24 -4.50 4.03
C SER A 264 49.62 -4.96 5.44
N ILE A 265 48.64 -5.19 6.31
CA ILE A 265 48.86 -5.68 7.69
C ILE A 265 49.38 -7.12 7.67
N GLU A 266 48.80 -7.98 6.82
CA GLU A 266 49.23 -9.37 6.67
C GLU A 266 50.64 -9.45 6.08
N HIS A 267 50.97 -8.59 5.10
CA HIS A 267 52.33 -8.49 4.56
C HIS A 267 53.34 -8.01 5.63
N VAL A 268 52.95 -7.05 6.49
CA VAL A 268 53.80 -6.60 7.60
C VAL A 268 53.97 -7.69 8.66
N ARG A 269 52.90 -8.44 8.95
CA ARG A 269 52.93 -9.58 9.89
C ARG A 269 53.83 -10.71 9.38
N GLN A 270 53.73 -11.06 8.10
CA GLN A 270 54.60 -12.04 7.46
C GLN A 270 56.07 -11.59 7.46
N CYS A 271 56.34 -10.30 7.20
CA CYS A 271 57.69 -9.74 7.37
C CYS A 271 58.20 -9.83 8.82
N ALA A 272 57.34 -9.59 9.81
CA ALA A 272 57.70 -9.66 11.24
C ALA A 272 57.95 -11.11 11.71
N GLU A 273 57.11 -12.05 11.28
CA GLU A 273 57.28 -13.48 11.58
C GLU A 273 58.54 -14.05 10.90
N ALA A 274 58.81 -13.67 9.64
CA ALA A 274 60.06 -14.01 8.96
C ALA A 274 61.28 -13.43 9.69
N ALA A 275 61.27 -12.14 10.05
CA ALA A 275 62.38 -11.51 10.77
C ALA A 275 62.63 -12.15 12.14
N LYS A 276 61.60 -12.63 12.82
CA LYS A 276 61.72 -13.35 14.10
C LYS A 276 62.36 -14.73 13.90
N ALA A 277 61.92 -15.50 12.90
CA ALA A 277 62.52 -16.79 12.57
C ALA A 277 64.00 -16.69 12.18
N TYR A 278 64.40 -15.63 11.45
CA TYR A 278 65.80 -15.38 11.09
C TYR A 278 66.67 -14.99 12.29
N ARG A 279 66.14 -14.22 13.26
CA ARG A 279 66.88 -13.87 14.49
C ARG A 279 67.11 -15.08 15.39
N GLU A 280 66.14 -16.00 15.43
CA GLU A 280 66.25 -17.24 16.20
C GLU A 280 67.24 -18.23 15.55
N ALA A 281 67.42 -18.18 14.22
CA ALA A 281 68.32 -19.06 13.48
C ALA A 281 69.80 -18.58 13.38
N GLN A 282 70.13 -17.37 13.84
CA GLN A 282 71.48 -16.76 13.75
C GLN A 282 72.15 -16.84 12.36
N ASP A 283 71.36 -16.79 11.28
CA ASP A 283 71.85 -16.93 9.91
C ASP A 283 72.21 -15.53 9.32
N PRO A 284 73.45 -15.29 8.84
CA PRO A 284 73.92 -13.96 8.41
C PRO A 284 73.28 -13.38 7.13
N ARG A 285 72.21 -13.98 6.59
CA ARG A 285 71.52 -13.52 5.37
C ARG A 285 70.54 -12.36 5.56
N LEU A 286 70.65 -11.61 6.66
CA LEU A 286 69.87 -10.39 6.95
C LEU A 286 69.88 -9.34 5.82
N LEU A 287 70.82 -9.40 4.87
CA LEU A 287 70.89 -8.51 3.71
C LEU A 287 69.93 -8.83 2.56
N ASN A 288 69.26 -9.99 2.55
CA ASN A 288 68.43 -10.42 1.42
C ASN A 288 66.91 -10.33 1.68
N LEU A 289 66.46 -9.72 2.77
CA LEU A 289 65.04 -9.41 2.91
C LEU A 289 64.65 -8.33 1.89
N PRO A 290 63.48 -8.45 1.23
CA PRO A 290 62.99 -7.41 0.34
C PRO A 290 62.90 -6.08 1.10
N GLU A 291 63.23 -4.98 0.43
CA GLU A 291 63.35 -3.64 1.05
C GLU A 291 62.07 -3.19 1.77
N SER A 292 60.92 -3.73 1.35
CA SER A 292 59.60 -3.55 1.97
C SER A 292 59.50 -4.08 3.40
N CYS A 293 60.27 -5.11 3.79
CA CYS A 293 60.33 -5.60 5.17
C CYS A 293 61.33 -4.82 6.05
N LEU A 294 62.27 -4.08 5.46
CA LEU A 294 63.34 -3.37 6.18
C LEU A 294 62.94 -1.93 6.60
N LYS A 295 61.96 -1.33 5.91
CA LYS A 295 61.41 0.00 6.25
C LYS A 295 59.87 -0.05 6.35
N PRO A 296 59.32 -0.55 7.46
CA PRO A 296 57.87 -0.65 7.66
C PRO A 296 57.17 0.72 7.65
N THR A 297 57.89 1.81 7.93
CA THR A 297 57.36 3.18 8.01
C THR A 297 56.90 3.77 6.67
N ARG A 298 57.28 3.20 5.51
CA ARG A 298 56.81 3.70 4.19
C ARG A 298 55.51 3.05 3.71
N LEU A 299 55.16 1.86 4.18
CA LEU A 299 53.92 1.17 3.78
C LEU A 299 52.69 1.65 4.56
N LEU A 300 52.88 2.12 5.79
CA LEU A 300 51.82 2.74 6.61
C LEU A 300 51.59 4.24 6.30
N ALA A 301 52.34 4.81 5.36
CA ALA A 301 52.33 6.23 5.02
C ALA A 301 51.91 6.50 3.56
N LEU A 302 51.07 5.63 2.99
CA LEU A 302 50.32 5.95 1.78
C LEU A 302 48.87 6.28 2.19
N PRO A 303 48.37 7.49 1.85
CA PRO A 303 47.00 7.88 2.13
C PRO A 303 45.96 7.04 1.38
#